data_AF-A0A8X6GZH5-F1
#
_entry.id   AF-A0A8X6GZH5-F1
#
_cell.length_a   1.000
_cell.length_b   1.000
_cell.length_c   1.000
_cell.angle_alpha   90.00
_cell.angle_beta   90.00
_cell.angle_gamma   90.00
#
_symmetry.space_group_name_H-M   'P 1'
#
loop_
_entity.id
_entity.type
_entity.pdbx_description
1 polymer ?
#
loop_
_entity_poly.entity_id
_entity_poly.type
_entity_poly.pdbx_seq_one_letter_code
_entity_poly.pdbx_strand_id
1 'polypeptide(L)'
;MLRGVCDENLSTTVLGEKISMPIGISPMSFQRLAHPDGEIAVARAAAEAGVVYTLSTTATTSIKDLAESRPKSPSLWMQLYVVKNRAGARTIIRNAEVNGYKALVITVDRPITGLQLSRWRNRIKLPPHLR
;
A
#
# COMPACT_ATOMS: atom_id res chain seq x y z
N MET A 1 26.82 -6.75 -25.06
CA MET A 1 26.94 -8.21 -24.77
C MET A 1 28.31 -8.48 -24.12
N LEU A 2 28.57 -9.69 -23.62
CA LEU A 2 29.82 -10.10 -22.92
C LEU A 2 30.07 -9.43 -21.54
N ARG A 3 29.06 -9.40 -20.66
CA ARG A 3 29.18 -8.78 -19.31
C ARG A 3 29.38 -9.75 -18.13
N GLY A 4 29.34 -11.07 -18.36
CA GLY A 4 29.53 -12.06 -17.29
C GLY A 4 28.44 -12.02 -16.20
N VAL A 5 27.18 -12.16 -16.61
CA VAL A 5 26.00 -12.09 -15.71
C VAL A 5 25.62 -13.48 -15.20
N CYS A 6 26.44 -14.05 -14.32
CA CYS A 6 26.17 -15.40 -13.77
C CYS A 6 25.58 -15.36 -12.35
N ASP A 7 25.76 -14.25 -11.63
CA ASP A 7 25.31 -14.07 -10.23
C ASP A 7 24.59 -12.72 -10.07
N GLU A 8 23.37 -12.59 -10.61
CA GLU A 8 22.62 -11.34 -10.47
C GLU A 8 22.03 -11.17 -9.06
N ASN A 9 22.34 -10.04 -8.45
CA ASN A 9 21.74 -9.63 -7.19
C ASN A 9 20.82 -8.42 -7.42
N LEU A 10 19.51 -8.65 -7.32
CA LEU A 10 18.50 -7.58 -7.47
C LEU A 10 18.28 -6.79 -6.17
N SER A 11 18.85 -7.23 -5.04
CA SER A 11 18.58 -6.62 -3.75
C SER A 11 19.07 -5.18 -3.68
N THR A 12 18.27 -4.32 -3.06
CA THR A 12 18.58 -2.89 -2.92
C THR A 12 18.07 -2.37 -1.57
N THR A 13 18.30 -1.10 -1.28
CA THR A 13 17.86 -0.44 -0.04
C THR A 13 17.01 0.78 -0.41
N VAL A 14 15.85 0.92 0.22
CA VAL A 14 14.93 2.03 -0.01
C VAL A 14 14.54 2.63 1.33
N LEU A 15 14.81 3.93 1.52
CA LEU A 15 14.55 4.66 2.78
C LEU A 15 15.13 3.97 4.03
N GLY A 16 16.30 3.33 3.88
CA GLY A 16 16.98 2.60 4.97
C GLY A 16 16.56 1.14 5.14
N GLU A 17 15.55 0.67 4.41
CA GLU A 17 15.05 -0.70 4.48
C GLU A 17 15.60 -1.55 3.33
N LYS A 18 16.14 -2.73 3.65
CA LYS A 18 16.63 -3.69 2.65
C LYS A 18 15.45 -4.42 2.00
N ILE A 19 15.43 -4.47 0.67
CA ILE A 19 14.45 -5.22 -0.14
C ILE A 19 15.15 -6.20 -1.08
N SER A 20 14.45 -7.26 -1.44
CA SER A 20 14.96 -8.36 -2.29
C SER A 20 15.17 -7.97 -3.76
N MET A 21 14.37 -7.01 -4.25
CA MET A 21 14.39 -6.52 -5.63
C MET A 21 13.88 -5.08 -5.71
N PRO A 22 14.20 -4.28 -6.74
CA PRO A 22 13.81 -2.87 -6.85
C PRO A 22 12.35 -2.71 -7.32
N ILE A 23 11.46 -3.49 -6.73
CA ILE A 23 10.02 -3.53 -7.04
C ILE A 23 9.28 -3.39 -5.70
N GLY A 24 8.15 -2.69 -5.71
CA GLY A 24 7.27 -2.57 -4.55
C GLY A 24 5.82 -2.56 -4.99
N ILE A 25 4.91 -2.86 -4.05
CA ILE A 25 3.48 -2.87 -4.31
C ILE A 25 2.90 -1.49 -3.99
N SER A 26 2.37 -0.85 -5.02
CA SER A 26 1.77 0.48 -4.96
C SER A 26 0.44 0.50 -4.18
N PRO A 27 0.04 1.66 -3.61
CA PRO A 27 -1.23 1.77 -2.90
C PRO A 27 -2.42 1.65 -3.85
N MET A 28 -3.29 0.69 -3.57
CA MET A 28 -4.53 0.44 -4.30
C MET A 28 -5.68 0.40 -3.31
N SER A 29 -6.78 1.07 -3.64
CA SER A 29 -7.98 1.15 -2.79
C SER A 29 -8.90 -0.04 -3.01
N PHE A 30 -9.62 -0.42 -1.95
CA PHE A 30 -10.70 -1.41 -1.97
C PHE A 30 -10.31 -2.78 -2.56
N GLN A 31 -9.21 -3.37 -2.10
CA GLN A 31 -8.72 -4.63 -2.69
C GLN A 31 -9.67 -5.81 -2.45
N ARG A 32 -10.55 -5.73 -1.44
CA ARG A 32 -11.62 -6.73 -1.23
C ARG A 32 -12.68 -6.78 -2.34
N LEU A 33 -12.69 -5.80 -3.25
CA LEU A 33 -13.48 -5.91 -4.49
C LEU A 33 -12.94 -6.97 -5.45
N ALA A 34 -11.64 -7.26 -5.40
CA ALA A 34 -11.00 -8.25 -6.25
C ALA A 34 -11.00 -9.64 -5.62
N HIS A 35 -10.73 -9.73 -4.31
CA HIS A 35 -10.68 -11.00 -3.57
C HIS A 35 -11.04 -10.79 -2.10
N PRO A 36 -11.78 -11.69 -1.43
CA PRO A 36 -12.19 -11.54 -0.02
C PRO A 36 -11.05 -11.24 0.96
N ASP A 37 -9.86 -11.80 0.72
CA ASP A 37 -8.67 -11.54 1.57
C ASP A 37 -8.09 -10.14 1.41
N GLY A 38 -8.35 -9.47 0.28
CA GLY A 38 -7.96 -8.10 -0.02
C GLY A 38 -6.51 -7.78 0.33
N GLU A 39 -6.32 -6.71 1.10
CA GLU A 39 -5.01 -6.18 1.44
C GLU A 39 -4.16 -7.16 2.27
N ILE A 40 -4.78 -8.06 3.05
CA ILE A 40 -4.06 -9.04 3.87
C ILE A 40 -3.29 -10.03 2.99
N ALA A 41 -3.92 -10.53 1.92
CA ALA A 41 -3.26 -11.43 0.98
C ALA A 41 -2.07 -10.74 0.30
N VAL A 42 -2.24 -9.48 -0.11
CA VAL A 42 -1.18 -8.69 -0.75
C VAL A 42 -0.04 -8.39 0.22
N ALA A 43 -0.34 -8.07 1.48
CA ALA A 43 0.67 -7.84 2.50
C ALA A 43 1.50 -9.08 2.81
N ARG A 44 0.88 -10.28 2.82
CA ARG A 44 1.58 -11.56 2.97
C ARG A 44 2.46 -11.87 1.76
N ALA A 45 1.93 -11.69 0.55
CA ALA A 45 2.70 -11.89 -0.68
C ALA A 45 3.90 -10.94 -0.79
N ALA A 46 3.73 -9.67 -0.40
CA ALA A 46 4.82 -8.70 -0.33
C ALA A 46 5.89 -9.12 0.70
N ALA A 47 5.44 -9.64 1.84
CA ALA A 47 6.34 -10.12 2.89
C ALA A 47 7.20 -11.29 2.40
N GLU A 48 6.56 -12.28 1.77
CA GLU A 48 7.21 -13.46 1.18
C GLU A 48 8.18 -13.08 0.05
N ALA A 49 7.77 -12.17 -0.83
CA ALA A 49 8.59 -11.70 -1.93
C ALA A 49 9.75 -10.79 -1.48
N GLY A 50 9.77 -10.30 -0.23
CA GLY A 50 10.81 -9.42 0.27
C GLY A 50 10.75 -7.98 -0.30
N VAL A 51 9.57 -7.54 -0.75
CA VAL A 51 9.32 -6.17 -1.25
C VAL A 51 8.41 -5.31 -0.36
N VAL A 52 8.58 -3.99 -0.46
CA VAL A 52 7.74 -3.01 0.25
C VAL A 52 6.29 -3.08 -0.25
N TYR A 53 5.34 -2.92 0.67
CA TYR A 53 3.93 -2.70 0.35
C TYR A 53 3.42 -1.40 0.95
N THR A 54 2.76 -0.59 0.12
CA THR A 54 2.09 0.65 0.54
C THR A 54 0.59 0.45 0.69
N LEU A 55 0.05 0.63 1.90
CA LEU A 55 -1.39 0.59 2.17
C LEU A 55 -2.06 1.90 1.73
N SER A 56 -3.24 1.82 1.11
CA SER A 56 -4.05 3.00 0.75
C SER A 56 -4.85 3.54 1.95
N THR A 57 -5.06 4.86 2.02
CA THR A 57 -6.01 5.44 3.01
C THR A 57 -7.44 4.93 2.83
N THR A 58 -7.78 4.49 1.63
CA THR A 58 -9.10 3.95 1.24
C THR A 58 -9.04 2.44 1.01
N ALA A 59 -8.23 1.75 1.81
CA ALA A 59 -8.19 0.30 1.89
C ALA A 59 -9.41 -0.27 2.64
N THR A 60 -9.72 -1.55 2.39
CA THR A 60 -10.79 -2.29 3.07
C THR A 60 -10.32 -3.06 4.32
N THR A 61 -9.09 -2.79 4.75
CA THR A 61 -8.45 -3.42 5.91
C THR A 61 -7.85 -2.31 6.78
N SER A 62 -7.97 -2.44 8.09
CA SER A 62 -7.45 -1.43 9.00
C SER A 62 -5.91 -1.46 9.07
N ILE A 63 -5.31 -0.32 9.42
CA ILE A 63 -3.84 -0.17 9.59
C ILE A 63 -3.28 -1.22 10.55
N LYS A 64 -4.01 -1.45 11.65
CA LYS A 64 -3.65 -2.39 12.71
C LYS A 64 -3.75 -3.84 12.23
N ASP A 65 -4.91 -4.23 11.70
CA ASP A 65 -5.13 -5.62 11.28
C ASP A 65 -4.13 -6.02 10.20
N LEU A 66 -3.81 -5.11 9.27
CA LEU A 66 -2.81 -5.36 8.24
C LEU A 66 -1.42 -5.58 8.85
N ALA A 67 -1.01 -4.72 9.79
CA ALA A 67 0.29 -4.83 10.45
C ALA A 67 0.45 -6.12 11.25
N GLU A 68 -0.63 -6.60 11.88
CA GLU A 68 -0.65 -7.85 12.64
C GLU A 68 -0.73 -9.11 11.76
N SER A 69 -1.22 -8.99 10.52
CA SER A 69 -1.52 -10.13 9.64
C SER A 69 -0.33 -10.80 8.95
N ARG A 70 0.89 -10.24 9.09
CA ARG A 70 2.07 -10.63 8.31
C ARG A 70 3.39 -10.58 9.11
N PRO A 71 4.48 -11.22 8.62
CA PRO A 71 5.82 -11.01 9.16
C PRO A 71 6.24 -9.53 9.12
N LYS A 72 7.07 -9.10 10.07
CA LYS A 72 7.46 -7.69 10.23
C LYS A 72 8.30 -7.12 9.08
N SER A 73 8.98 -7.98 8.31
CA SER A 73 9.86 -7.60 7.21
C SER A 73 9.33 -8.14 5.89
N PRO A 74 9.57 -7.44 4.78
CA PRO A 74 10.00 -6.03 4.57
C PRO A 74 8.99 -4.99 5.06
N SER A 75 9.35 -3.73 5.24
CA SER A 75 8.45 -2.74 5.88
C SER A 75 7.17 -2.34 5.12
N LEU A 76 6.10 -2.01 5.87
CA LEU A 76 4.87 -1.43 5.34
C LEU A 76 4.98 0.10 5.26
N TRP A 77 4.40 0.69 4.22
CA TRP A 77 4.26 2.13 4.03
C TRP A 77 2.78 2.53 4.02
N MET A 78 2.48 3.77 4.39
CA MET A 78 1.11 4.28 4.46
C MET A 78 0.92 5.41 3.44
N GLN A 79 0.00 5.24 2.51
CA GLN A 79 -0.39 6.29 1.58
C GLN A 79 -1.40 7.23 2.24
N LEU A 80 -1.25 8.53 2.01
CA LEU A 80 -2.12 9.58 2.54
C LEU A 80 -2.53 10.57 1.45
N TYR A 81 -3.84 10.84 1.37
CA TYR A 81 -4.36 11.99 0.60
C TYR A 81 -4.30 13.28 1.42
N VAL A 82 -4.00 14.39 0.76
CA VAL A 82 -4.04 15.72 1.39
C VAL A 82 -5.50 16.14 1.59
N VAL A 83 -6.08 15.76 2.72
CA VAL A 83 -7.47 16.07 3.09
C VAL A 83 -7.58 17.38 3.87
N LYS A 84 -8.73 18.07 3.75
CA LYS A 84 -9.04 19.28 4.54
C LYS A 84 -9.02 19.01 6.04
N ASN A 85 -9.50 17.85 6.47
CA ASN A 85 -9.51 17.44 7.87
C ASN A 85 -8.10 17.02 8.33
N ARG A 86 -7.33 17.99 8.83
CA ARG A 86 -5.98 17.76 9.35
C ARG A 86 -5.94 16.91 10.61
N ALA A 87 -6.99 16.95 11.45
CA ALA A 87 -7.08 16.13 12.64
C ALA A 87 -7.18 14.64 12.27
N GLY A 88 -8.05 14.29 11.31
CA GLY A 88 -8.17 12.93 10.80
C GLY A 88 -6.88 12.42 10.16
N ALA A 89 -6.20 13.26 9.36
CA ALA A 89 -4.90 12.92 8.79
C ALA A 89 -3.85 12.63 9.86
N ARG A 90 -3.78 13.45 10.93
CA ARG A 90 -2.87 13.22 12.07
C ARG A 90 -3.17 11.91 12.79
N THR A 91 -4.44 11.55 12.97
CA THR A 91 -4.82 10.26 13.56
C THR A 91 -4.33 9.08 12.71
N ILE A 92 -4.48 9.16 11.39
CA ILE A 92 -3.99 8.14 10.46
C ILE A 92 -2.48 7.98 10.56
N ILE A 93 -1.74 9.10 10.55
CA ILE A 93 -0.28 9.11 10.66
C ILE A 93 0.16 8.46 11.97
N ARG A 94 -0.41 8.89 13.12
CA ARG A 94 -0.08 8.32 14.43
C ARG A 94 -0.38 6.83 14.49
N ASN A 95 -1.50 6.39 13.94
CA ASN A 95 -1.84 4.97 13.90
C ASN A 95 -0.84 4.19 13.06
N ALA A 96 -0.40 4.72 11.92
CA ALA A 96 0.62 4.08 11.09
C ALA A 96 1.96 3.98 11.83
N GLU A 97 2.40 5.05 12.50
CA GLU A 97 3.64 5.07 13.30
C GLU A 97 3.61 4.02 14.42
N VAL A 98 2.54 3.97 15.22
CA VAL A 98 2.39 3.01 16.33
C VAL A 98 2.34 1.56 15.84
N ASN A 99 1.81 1.32 14.64
CA ASN A 99 1.77 -0.01 14.01
C ASN A 99 3.02 -0.34 13.19
N GLY A 100 4.08 0.47 13.29
CA GLY A 100 5.40 0.16 12.72
C GLY A 100 5.56 0.41 11.22
N TYR A 101 4.67 1.20 10.61
CA TYR A 101 4.83 1.66 9.24
C TYR A 101 6.05 2.59 9.15
N LYS A 102 6.87 2.45 8.11
CA LYS A 102 8.18 3.11 8.02
C LYS A 102 8.22 4.37 7.17
N ALA A 103 7.23 4.56 6.30
CA ALA A 103 7.19 5.73 5.44
C ALA A 103 5.75 6.15 5.14
N LEU A 104 5.61 7.44 4.83
CA LEU A 104 4.38 8.05 4.32
C LEU A 104 4.52 8.33 2.83
N VAL A 105 3.54 7.89 2.05
CA VAL A 105 3.44 8.17 0.61
C VAL A 105 2.34 9.20 0.40
N ILE A 106 2.71 10.47 0.25
CA ILE A 106 1.74 11.56 0.11
C ILE A 106 1.30 11.69 -1.34
N THR A 107 0.01 11.48 -1.60
CA THR A 107 -0.57 11.61 -2.93
C THR A 107 -0.98 13.06 -3.19
N VAL A 108 -0.23 13.75 -4.07
CA VAL A 108 -0.39 15.18 -4.37
C VAL A 108 -1.04 15.47 -5.73
N ASP A 109 -1.26 14.43 -6.55
CA ASP A 109 -1.81 14.51 -7.91
C ASP A 109 -3.34 14.42 -7.97
N ARG A 110 -4.01 14.25 -6.82
CA ARG A 110 -5.47 14.06 -6.69
C ARG A 110 -6.16 15.17 -5.88
N PRO A 111 -6.09 16.46 -6.29
CA PRO A 111 -6.86 17.53 -5.63
C PRO A 111 -8.37 17.39 -5.90
N ILE A 112 -8.73 16.84 -7.05
CA ILE A 112 -10.09 16.50 -7.47
C ILE A 112 -10.16 15.05 -7.94
N THR A 113 -11.34 14.45 -7.92
CA THR A 113 -11.52 13.11 -8.47
C THR A 113 -11.49 13.18 -10.00
N GLY A 114 -10.51 12.53 -10.61
CA GLY A 114 -10.41 12.43 -12.07
C GLY A 114 -11.59 11.70 -12.70
N LEU A 115 -11.98 12.12 -13.90
CA LEU A 115 -13.08 11.51 -14.66
C LEU A 115 -12.68 10.13 -15.17
N GLN A 116 -13.33 9.09 -14.65
CA GLN A 116 -13.17 7.72 -15.13
C GLN A 116 -14.46 7.30 -15.85
N LEU A 117 -14.45 7.39 -17.19
CA LEU A 117 -15.65 7.17 -18.02
C LEU A 117 -16.28 5.80 -17.78
N SER A 118 -15.47 4.75 -17.59
CA SER A 118 -15.96 3.41 -17.27
C SER A 118 -16.73 3.38 -15.94
N ARG A 119 -16.20 4.01 -14.88
CA ARG A 119 -16.90 4.11 -13.58
C ARG A 119 -18.18 4.93 -13.67
N TRP A 120 -18.17 6.00 -14.46
CA TRP A 120 -19.36 6.83 -14.69
C TRP A 120 -20.47 6.04 -15.42
N ARG A 121 -20.12 5.34 -16.50
CA ARG A 121 -21.05 4.49 -17.28
C ARG A 121 -21.60 3.33 -16.43
N ASN A 122 -20.72 2.66 -15.69
CA ASN A 122 -21.07 1.45 -14.94
C ASN A 122 -21.64 1.75 -13.54
N ARG A 123 -21.71 3.03 -13.14
CA ARG A 123 -22.23 3.48 -11.83
C ARG A 123 -21.65 2.70 -10.65
N ILE A 124 -20.34 2.44 -10.68
CA ILE A 124 -19.66 1.58 -9.71
C ILE A 124 -19.79 2.16 -8.30
N LYS A 125 -20.35 1.37 -7.38
CA LYS A 125 -20.47 1.65 -5.94
C LYS A 125 -19.78 0.56 -5.13
N LEU A 126 -19.30 0.92 -3.95
CA LEU A 126 -18.74 -0.06 -3.02
C LEU A 126 -19.89 -0.90 -2.42
N PRO A 127 -19.79 -2.25 -2.42
CA PRO A 127 -20.75 -3.11 -1.74
C PRO A 127 -20.88 -2.76 -0.25
N PRO A 128 -22.08 -2.82 0.35
CA PRO A 128 -22.29 -2.38 1.74
C PRO A 128 -21.50 -3.14 2.81
N HIS A 129 -21.09 -4.37 2.50
CA HIS A 129 -20.33 -5.24 3.39
C HIS A 129 -18.82 -4.94 3.39
N LEU A 130 -18.34 -4.15 2.43
CA LEU A 130 -16.95 -3.69 2.40
C LEU A 130 -16.87 -2.29 3.02
N ARG A 131 -16.00 -2.14 4.02
CA ARG A 131 -15.69 -0.88 4.68
C ARG A 131 -14.19 -0.67 4.69
#